data_AF-A0A397AVA0-F1
#
_entry.id   AF-A0A397AVA0-F1
#
_cell.length_a   1.000
_cell.length_b   1.000
_cell.length_c   1.000
_cell.angle_alpha   90.00
_cell.angle_beta   90.00
_cell.angle_gamma   90.00
#
_symmetry.space_group_name_H-M   'P 1'
#
loop_
_entity.id
_entity.type
_entity.pdbx_description
1 polymer ?
#
loop_
_entity_poly.entity_id
_entity_poly.type
_entity_poly.pdbx_seq_one_letter_code
_entity_poly.pdbx_strand_id
1 'polypeptide(L)'
;MSTSMSSASRNESYLQDQIRALQVQGDYYARKVEIEKRRSDELDHQLKKLREQIQNLRREKVQQQQIHEKLDRELHTKQLDVAKTTQLTQSTYDARDRAQRQVEALKLQTAEETARFEADWNELKNVIEVDRVHLRASQHHGSIFVDGDDSQDRDIGTPDAKLRDETLKTSWLISAKEADLRKQTERLKAYEDGLAKIRKKTGIKDIGELANALMSAEEKNFSLFNMINELNTEMEAVEIENNRFQDMIVECQGSGSDINRARIKASLEEQIDKSKQKAAHFEGRVSESMAVIDSIKTGAMNIFHKIGYNDEVLLQQLNSTGLTDINMLKFLGIIEKRIGEIVQMHNIVYAQQSGKLDATAAHKAVPSSHHKKTTLLGGHDLHPQPPDFMDDDGDDPEEDVKPCTIAEIQERTAAAIGRRKDKAAKKRVS
;
A
#
# COMPACT_ATOMS: atom_id res chain seq x y z
N MET A 1 18.37 -109.96 -13.45
CA MET A 1 17.34 -108.96 -13.84
C MET A 1 17.18 -107.85 -12.80
N SER A 2 17.03 -108.15 -11.50
CA SER A 2 16.80 -107.12 -10.46
C SER A 2 17.85 -105.99 -10.37
N THR A 3 19.11 -106.27 -10.72
CA THR A 3 20.20 -105.28 -10.69
C THR A 3 20.08 -104.18 -11.75
N SER A 4 19.55 -104.46 -12.95
CA SER A 4 19.41 -103.42 -13.99
C SER A 4 18.23 -102.48 -13.75
N MET A 5 17.12 -102.99 -13.18
CA MET A 5 16.00 -102.15 -12.76
C MET A 5 16.39 -101.16 -11.65
N SER A 6 17.26 -101.57 -10.72
CA SER A 6 17.79 -100.67 -9.69
C SER A 6 18.66 -99.54 -10.27
N SER A 7 19.46 -99.81 -11.32
CA SER A 7 20.23 -98.76 -12.00
C SER A 7 19.35 -97.80 -12.81
N ALA A 8 18.29 -98.29 -13.45
CA ALA A 8 17.36 -97.44 -14.20
C ALA A 8 16.62 -96.45 -13.28
N SER A 9 16.07 -96.95 -12.17
CA SER A 9 15.38 -96.12 -11.17
C SER A 9 16.30 -95.06 -10.53
N ARG A 10 17.59 -95.37 -10.30
CA ARG A 10 18.58 -94.38 -9.83
C ARG A 10 18.86 -93.28 -10.86
N ASN A 11 18.98 -93.63 -12.14
CA ASN A 11 19.18 -92.64 -13.21
C ASN A 11 17.94 -91.74 -13.38
N GLU A 12 16.74 -92.30 -13.23
CA GLU A 12 15.49 -91.54 -13.30
C GLU A 12 15.33 -90.58 -12.12
N SER A 13 15.69 -90.99 -10.90
CA SER A 13 15.76 -90.10 -9.74
C SER A 13 16.77 -88.96 -9.96
N TYR A 14 17.96 -89.26 -10.47
CA TYR A 14 18.99 -88.26 -10.76
C TYR A 14 18.52 -87.24 -11.81
N LEU A 15 17.82 -87.69 -12.85
CA LEU A 15 17.21 -86.81 -13.85
C LEU A 15 16.11 -85.93 -13.24
N GLN A 16 15.25 -86.48 -12.36
CA GLN A 16 14.24 -85.67 -11.66
C GLN A 16 14.86 -84.62 -10.74
N ASP A 17 15.92 -84.97 -10.00
CA ASP A 17 16.64 -84.02 -9.14
C ASP A 17 17.34 -82.92 -9.96
N GLN A 18 17.91 -83.27 -11.12
CA GLN A 18 18.52 -82.30 -12.03
C GLN A 18 17.48 -81.38 -12.71
N ILE A 19 16.31 -81.90 -13.08
CA ILE A 19 15.17 -81.10 -13.56
C ILE A 19 14.68 -80.15 -12.46
N ARG A 20 14.55 -80.63 -11.22
CA ARG A 20 14.15 -79.81 -10.06
C ARG A 20 15.16 -78.70 -9.78
N ALA A 21 16.46 -78.99 -9.87
CA ALA A 21 17.52 -77.98 -9.71
C ALA A 21 17.42 -76.89 -10.81
N LEU A 22 17.21 -77.29 -12.07
CA LEU A 22 17.01 -76.36 -13.19
C LEU A 22 15.72 -75.54 -13.04
N GLN A 23 14.63 -76.11 -12.52
CA GLN A 23 13.39 -75.39 -12.21
C GLN A 23 13.62 -74.33 -11.12
N VAL A 24 14.27 -74.68 -10.01
CA VAL A 24 14.62 -73.72 -8.94
C VAL A 24 15.52 -72.60 -9.46
N GLN A 25 16.47 -72.92 -10.34
CA GLN A 25 17.33 -71.94 -11.00
C GLN A 25 16.53 -71.03 -11.97
N GLY A 26 15.57 -71.59 -12.71
CA GLY A 26 14.63 -70.85 -13.56
C GLY A 26 13.77 -69.87 -12.76
N ASP A 27 13.13 -70.34 -11.68
CA ASP A 27 12.34 -69.53 -10.75
C ASP A 27 13.16 -68.40 -10.12
N TYR A 28 14.43 -68.67 -9.77
CA TYR A 28 15.35 -67.66 -9.25
C TYR A 28 15.61 -66.55 -10.28
N TYR A 29 15.92 -66.91 -11.53
CA TYR A 29 16.13 -65.91 -12.57
C TYR A 29 14.85 -65.16 -12.95
N ALA A 30 13.69 -65.84 -12.98
CA ALA A 30 12.39 -65.20 -13.21
C ALA A 30 12.09 -64.13 -12.14
N ARG A 31 12.26 -64.46 -10.86
CA ARG A 31 12.13 -63.49 -9.75
C ARG A 31 13.14 -62.35 -9.87
N LYS A 32 14.38 -62.63 -10.23
CA LYS A 32 15.41 -61.60 -10.42
C LYS A 32 15.05 -60.63 -11.54
N VAL A 33 14.61 -61.13 -12.70
CA VAL A 33 14.13 -60.30 -13.81
C VAL A 33 12.93 -59.46 -13.40
N GLU A 34 11.99 -60.01 -12.63
CA GLU A 34 10.82 -59.26 -12.18
C GLU A 34 11.16 -58.16 -11.15
N ILE A 35 12.15 -58.39 -10.27
CA ILE A 35 12.68 -57.37 -9.35
C ILE A 35 13.36 -56.23 -10.14
N GLU A 36 14.23 -56.55 -11.11
CA GLU A 36 14.87 -55.52 -11.93
C GLU A 36 13.86 -54.77 -12.83
N LYS A 37 12.79 -55.45 -13.29
CA LYS A 37 11.69 -54.79 -14.01
C LYS A 37 10.98 -53.77 -13.13
N ARG A 38 10.54 -54.16 -11.92
CA ARG A 38 9.92 -53.22 -10.95
C ARG A 38 10.85 -52.04 -10.63
N ARG A 39 12.16 -52.28 -10.56
CA ARG A 39 13.17 -51.24 -10.37
C ARG A 39 13.27 -50.29 -11.57
N SER A 40 13.19 -50.80 -12.80
CA SER A 40 13.11 -49.98 -14.01
C SER A 40 11.85 -49.13 -14.01
N ASP A 41 10.69 -49.73 -13.73
CA ASP A 41 9.39 -49.05 -13.71
C ASP A 41 9.38 -47.88 -12.69
N GLU A 42 9.99 -48.08 -11.50
CA GLU A 42 10.18 -47.03 -10.48
C GLU A 42 11.14 -45.93 -10.94
N LEU A 43 12.26 -46.28 -11.57
CA LEU A 43 13.20 -45.29 -12.12
C LEU A 43 12.55 -44.45 -13.24
N ASP A 44 11.75 -45.07 -14.10
CA ASP A 44 10.99 -44.37 -15.14
C ASP A 44 9.93 -43.43 -14.55
N HIS A 45 9.27 -43.83 -13.45
CA HIS A 45 8.35 -42.96 -12.70
C HIS A 45 9.08 -41.76 -12.07
N GLN A 46 10.26 -41.95 -11.49
CA GLN A 46 11.10 -40.87 -10.97
C GLN A 46 11.59 -39.94 -12.08
N LEU A 47 12.03 -40.47 -13.22
CA LEU A 47 12.40 -39.68 -14.41
C LEU A 47 11.22 -38.86 -14.93
N LYS A 48 9.99 -39.40 -14.92
CA LYS A 48 8.79 -38.65 -15.29
C LYS A 48 8.54 -37.47 -14.33
N LYS A 49 8.56 -37.70 -13.02
CA LYS A 49 8.42 -36.64 -11.99
C LYS A 49 9.46 -35.53 -12.15
N LEU A 50 10.74 -35.89 -12.35
CA LEU A 50 11.82 -34.93 -12.56
C LEU A 50 11.62 -34.12 -13.86
N ARG A 51 11.15 -34.75 -14.94
CA ARG A 51 10.84 -34.06 -16.20
C ARG A 51 9.68 -33.06 -16.02
N GLU A 52 8.64 -33.42 -15.28
CA GLU A 52 7.52 -32.53 -14.97
C GLU A 52 7.95 -31.33 -14.12
N GLN A 53 8.79 -31.56 -13.10
CA GLN A 53 9.41 -30.48 -12.30
C GLN A 53 10.25 -29.54 -13.17
N ILE A 54 11.09 -30.07 -14.07
CA ILE A 54 11.89 -29.27 -15.01
C ILE A 54 11.00 -28.42 -15.93
N GLN A 55 9.86 -28.95 -16.39
CA GLN A 55 8.93 -28.18 -17.22
C GLN A 55 8.22 -27.08 -16.43
N ASN A 56 7.84 -27.33 -15.18
CA ASN A 56 7.25 -26.32 -14.31
C ASN A 56 8.25 -25.18 -14.02
N LEU A 57 9.49 -25.49 -13.63
CA LEU A 57 10.55 -24.50 -13.41
C LEU A 57 10.87 -23.69 -14.69
N ARG A 58 10.79 -24.31 -15.88
CA ARG A 58 10.94 -23.59 -17.16
C ARG A 58 9.80 -22.60 -17.42
N ARG A 59 8.56 -22.98 -17.14
CA ARG A 59 7.39 -22.09 -17.26
C ARG A 59 7.49 -20.91 -16.29
N GLU A 60 7.84 -21.19 -15.04
CA GLU A 60 8.05 -20.18 -14.00
C GLU A 60 9.16 -19.20 -14.41
N LYS A 61 10.32 -19.69 -14.88
CA LYS A 61 11.40 -18.83 -15.38
C LYS A 61 10.96 -17.90 -16.52
N VAL A 62 10.13 -18.39 -17.45
CA VAL A 62 9.60 -17.55 -18.55
C VAL A 62 8.64 -16.48 -18.01
N GLN A 63 7.78 -16.80 -17.04
CA GLN A 63 6.91 -15.83 -16.38
C GLN A 63 7.71 -14.78 -15.60
N GLN A 64 8.72 -15.19 -14.83
CA GLN A 64 9.63 -14.29 -14.12
C GLN A 64 10.35 -13.35 -15.09
N GLN A 65 10.87 -13.87 -16.22
CA GLN A 65 11.53 -13.07 -17.26
C GLN A 65 10.58 -12.01 -17.85
N GLN A 66 9.33 -12.38 -18.17
CA GLN A 66 8.32 -11.43 -18.68
C GLN A 66 7.96 -10.34 -17.66
N ILE A 67 7.92 -10.68 -16.36
CA ILE A 67 7.69 -9.72 -15.28
C ILE A 67 8.88 -8.76 -15.17
N HIS A 68 10.12 -9.26 -15.18
CA HIS A 68 11.32 -8.43 -15.19
C HIS A 68 11.34 -7.46 -16.38
N GLU A 69 11.13 -7.95 -17.60
CA GLU A 69 11.06 -7.10 -18.80
C GLU A 69 9.94 -6.06 -18.76
N LYS A 70 8.84 -6.31 -18.02
CA LYS A 70 7.78 -5.31 -17.78
C LYS A 70 8.23 -4.27 -16.76
N LEU A 71 8.83 -4.70 -15.64
CA LEU A 71 9.35 -3.81 -14.60
C LEU A 71 10.47 -2.92 -15.12
N ASP A 72 11.37 -3.42 -15.97
CA ASP A 72 12.45 -2.62 -16.57
C ASP A 72 11.89 -1.52 -17.51
N ARG A 73 10.84 -1.84 -18.29
CA ARG A 73 10.13 -0.84 -19.12
C ARG A 73 9.39 0.20 -18.27
N GLU A 74 8.76 -0.22 -17.19
CA GLU A 74 8.09 0.70 -16.26
C GLU A 74 9.11 1.59 -15.53
N LEU A 75 10.26 1.04 -15.11
CA LEU A 75 11.36 1.80 -14.52
C LEU A 75 11.92 2.84 -15.51
N HIS A 76 12.16 2.46 -16.76
CA HIS A 76 12.65 3.37 -17.80
C HIS A 76 11.66 4.50 -18.11
N THR A 77 10.35 4.21 -18.19
CA THR A 77 9.33 5.25 -18.38
C THR A 77 9.26 6.21 -17.19
N LYS A 78 9.37 5.70 -15.95
CA LYS A 78 9.45 6.55 -14.75
C LYS A 78 10.72 7.39 -14.69
N GLN A 79 11.87 6.88 -15.11
CA GLN A 79 13.10 7.66 -15.24
C GLN A 79 12.93 8.82 -16.25
N LEU A 80 12.31 8.57 -17.40
CA LEU A 80 12.00 9.62 -18.38
C LEU A 80 11.02 10.66 -17.83
N ASP A 81 10.00 10.25 -17.08
CA ASP A 81 9.04 11.18 -16.47
C ASP A 81 9.68 12.04 -15.37
N VAL A 82 10.59 11.48 -14.57
CA VAL A 82 11.41 12.23 -13.61
C VAL A 82 12.30 13.24 -14.34
N ALA A 83 12.96 12.85 -15.43
CA ALA A 83 13.78 13.79 -16.22
C ALA A 83 12.95 14.96 -16.79
N LYS A 84 11.74 14.69 -17.31
CA LYS A 84 10.81 15.73 -17.80
C LYS A 84 10.35 16.67 -16.68
N THR A 85 9.96 16.14 -15.51
CA THR A 85 9.50 16.99 -14.41
C THR A 85 10.64 17.82 -13.84
N THR A 86 11.86 17.29 -13.74
CA THR A 86 13.07 18.05 -13.40
C THR A 86 13.35 19.17 -14.41
N GLN A 87 13.25 18.91 -15.72
CA GLN A 87 13.44 19.94 -16.76
C GLN A 87 12.37 21.04 -16.68
N LEU A 88 11.10 20.67 -16.50
CA LEU A 88 10.02 21.63 -16.31
C LEU A 88 10.24 22.49 -15.06
N THR A 89 10.65 21.86 -13.96
CA THR A 89 10.97 22.51 -12.68
C THR A 89 12.14 23.49 -12.82
N GLN A 90 13.18 23.13 -13.56
CA GLN A 90 14.28 24.06 -13.85
C GLN A 90 13.78 25.27 -14.66
N SER A 91 12.95 25.04 -15.68
CA SER A 91 12.38 26.12 -16.51
C SER A 91 11.49 27.08 -15.70
N THR A 92 10.70 26.56 -14.74
CA THR A 92 9.88 27.41 -13.86
C THR A 92 10.71 28.17 -12.83
N TYR A 93 11.79 27.57 -12.28
CA TYR A 93 12.75 28.30 -11.46
C TYR A 93 13.46 29.42 -12.26
N ASP A 94 13.96 29.13 -13.46
CA ASP A 94 14.61 30.14 -14.31
C ASP A 94 13.65 31.29 -14.67
N ALA A 95 12.37 30.98 -14.89
CA ALA A 95 11.34 32.00 -15.15
C ALA A 95 11.03 32.85 -13.91
N ARG A 96 10.88 32.23 -12.73
CA ARG A 96 10.69 32.92 -11.45
C ARG A 96 11.87 33.83 -11.16
N ASP A 97 13.10 33.36 -11.33
CA ASP A 97 14.31 34.13 -11.02
C ASP A 97 14.50 35.31 -11.98
N ARG A 98 14.07 35.18 -13.25
CA ARG A 98 13.97 36.33 -14.17
C ARG A 98 12.94 37.36 -13.68
N ALA A 99 11.76 36.92 -13.27
CA ALA A 99 10.72 37.81 -12.74
C ALA A 99 11.16 38.51 -11.43
N GLN A 100 11.84 37.79 -10.52
CA GLN A 100 12.39 38.36 -9.30
C GLN A 100 13.41 39.46 -9.59
N ARG A 101 14.35 39.24 -10.52
CA ARG A 101 15.31 40.29 -10.95
C ARG A 101 14.62 41.51 -11.57
N GLN A 102 13.53 41.31 -12.33
CA GLN A 102 12.73 42.42 -12.86
C GLN A 102 12.03 43.21 -11.75
N VAL A 103 11.46 42.52 -10.75
CA VAL A 103 10.84 43.16 -9.58
C VAL A 103 11.87 43.91 -8.74
N GLU A 104 13.09 43.38 -8.56
CA GLU A 104 14.18 44.06 -7.86
C GLU A 104 14.66 45.32 -8.62
N ALA A 105 14.82 45.23 -9.94
CA ALA A 105 15.18 46.37 -10.78
C ALA A 105 14.11 47.47 -10.75
N LEU A 106 12.82 47.10 -10.85
CA LEU A 106 11.70 48.05 -10.74
C LEU A 106 11.63 48.68 -9.35
N LYS A 107 11.86 47.90 -8.27
CA LYS A 107 11.95 48.46 -6.90
C LYS A 107 13.05 49.50 -6.79
N LEU A 108 14.25 49.22 -7.32
CA LEU A 108 15.36 50.18 -7.32
C LEU A 108 15.00 51.45 -8.11
N GLN A 109 14.42 51.31 -9.30
CA GLN A 109 13.94 52.44 -10.10
C GLN A 109 12.90 53.29 -9.34
N THR A 110 11.89 52.66 -8.73
CA THR A 110 10.89 53.41 -7.94
C THR A 110 11.49 54.09 -6.71
N ALA A 111 12.52 53.51 -6.09
CA ALA A 111 13.26 54.14 -4.99
C ALA A 111 14.06 55.37 -5.48
N GLU A 112 14.70 55.29 -6.64
CA GLU A 112 15.36 56.46 -7.26
C GLU A 112 14.35 57.55 -7.65
N GLU A 113 13.21 57.19 -8.26
CA GLU A 113 12.18 58.14 -8.67
C GLU A 113 11.52 58.83 -7.47
N THR A 114 11.22 58.09 -6.40
CA THR A 114 10.72 58.69 -5.14
C THR A 114 11.75 59.59 -4.47
N ALA A 115 13.02 59.22 -4.43
CA ALA A 115 14.08 60.06 -3.89
C ALA A 115 14.29 61.37 -4.68
N ARG A 116 14.18 61.31 -6.03
CA ARG A 116 14.19 62.51 -6.89
C ARG A 116 12.97 63.39 -6.63
N PHE A 117 11.78 62.80 -6.58
CA PHE A 117 10.55 63.53 -6.27
C PHE A 117 10.58 64.20 -4.89
N GLU A 118 11.12 63.53 -3.87
CA GLU A 118 11.30 64.13 -2.53
C GLU A 118 12.32 65.28 -2.54
N ALA A 119 13.38 65.21 -3.34
CA ALA A 119 14.34 66.30 -3.51
C ALA A 119 13.67 67.53 -4.15
N ASP A 120 13.02 67.35 -5.31
CA ASP A 120 12.31 68.40 -6.04
C ASP A 120 11.18 69.02 -5.19
N TRP A 121 10.45 68.18 -4.44
CA TRP A 121 9.40 68.62 -3.52
C TRP A 121 9.94 69.46 -2.36
N ASN A 122 11.08 69.07 -1.78
CA ASN A 122 11.70 69.83 -0.71
C ASN A 122 12.30 71.15 -1.22
N GLU A 123 12.85 71.20 -2.43
CA GLU A 123 13.29 72.43 -3.07
C GLU A 123 12.11 73.40 -3.28
N LEU A 124 11.02 72.94 -3.91
CA LEU A 124 9.83 73.76 -4.14
C LEU A 124 9.18 74.23 -2.83
N LYS A 125 9.15 73.36 -1.81
CA LYS A 125 8.67 73.70 -0.47
C LYS A 125 9.53 74.78 0.19
N ASN A 126 10.85 74.73 0.03
CA ASN A 126 11.74 75.77 0.56
C ASN A 126 11.50 77.12 -0.12
N VAL A 127 11.31 77.15 -1.45
CA VAL A 127 10.93 78.37 -2.19
C VAL A 127 9.61 78.94 -1.65
N ILE A 128 8.58 78.09 -1.51
CA ILE A 128 7.27 78.52 -0.97
C ILE A 128 7.38 79.00 0.49
N GLU A 129 8.24 78.41 1.32
CA GLU A 129 8.44 78.87 2.70
C GLU A 129 9.12 80.25 2.75
N VAL A 130 10.12 80.50 1.90
CA VAL A 130 10.76 81.82 1.75
C VAL A 130 9.73 82.87 1.30
N ASP A 131 8.93 82.57 0.28
CA ASP A 131 7.84 83.44 -0.19
C ASP A 131 6.79 83.67 0.90
N ARG A 132 6.42 82.64 1.67
CA ARG A 132 5.44 82.73 2.75
C ARG A 132 5.95 83.59 3.90
N VAL A 133 7.23 83.49 4.25
CA VAL A 133 7.85 84.36 5.26
C VAL A 133 7.86 85.82 4.78
N HIS A 134 8.23 86.06 3.52
CA HIS A 134 8.13 87.39 2.89
C HIS A 134 6.70 87.95 2.91
N LEU A 135 5.70 87.14 2.54
CA LEU A 135 4.30 87.56 2.51
C LEU A 135 3.72 87.78 3.92
N ARG A 136 4.14 86.97 4.91
CA ARG A 136 3.74 87.13 6.32
C ARG A 136 4.32 88.39 6.95
N ALA A 137 5.55 88.76 6.58
CA ALA A 137 6.11 90.06 6.93
C ALA A 137 5.32 91.23 6.32
N SER A 138 4.74 91.03 5.13
CA SER A 138 3.89 92.02 4.44
C SER A 138 2.44 92.11 4.97
N GLN A 139 1.88 91.02 5.53
CA GLN A 139 0.48 90.96 5.95
C GLN A 139 0.20 91.31 7.43
N HIS A 140 1.17 91.82 8.20
CA HIS A 140 0.94 92.30 9.57
C HIS A 140 0.23 93.69 9.64
N HIS A 141 -0.77 93.90 8.77
CA HIS A 141 -1.58 95.11 8.68
C HIS A 141 -3.01 94.74 8.21
N GLY A 142 -4.03 94.80 9.09
CA GLY A 142 -5.45 94.81 8.67
C GLY A 142 -6.39 93.63 9.01
N SER A 143 -6.42 93.18 10.26
CA SER A 143 -7.63 93.10 11.13
C SER A 143 -9.08 92.90 10.57
N ILE A 144 -9.80 91.86 11.07
CA ILE A 144 -11.24 91.84 11.55
C ILE A 144 -12.40 92.05 10.54
N PHE A 145 -13.65 91.56 10.70
CA PHE A 145 -14.37 90.44 11.40
C PHE A 145 -15.91 90.67 11.18
N VAL A 146 -16.80 89.72 11.56
CA VAL A 146 -18.30 89.86 11.74
C VAL A 146 -19.13 89.95 10.42
N ASP A 147 -20.21 89.22 10.12
CA ASP A 147 -21.26 88.42 10.84
C ASP A 147 -22.65 89.14 10.97
N GLY A 148 -23.76 88.36 11.04
CA GLY A 148 -25.17 88.82 11.08
C GLY A 148 -25.99 88.43 9.83
N ASP A 149 -27.10 87.65 9.84
CA ASP A 149 -28.28 87.55 10.74
C ASP A 149 -29.26 88.75 10.54
N ASP A 150 -30.60 88.68 10.51
CA ASP A 150 -31.66 87.65 10.63
C ASP A 150 -32.89 88.16 9.79
N SER A 151 -34.02 87.44 9.71
CA SER A 151 -35.39 87.98 9.96
C SER A 151 -36.55 87.07 9.52
N GLN A 152 -37.61 87.04 10.35
CA GLN A 152 -38.88 86.30 10.18
C GLN A 152 -40.04 87.23 9.77
N ASP A 153 -41.11 86.67 9.15
CA ASP A 153 -42.55 86.88 9.47
C ASP A 153 -43.41 85.90 8.62
N ARG A 154 -44.50 85.24 9.08
CA ARG A 154 -45.87 85.68 9.48
C ARG A 154 -46.64 86.39 8.33
N ASP A 155 -47.95 86.21 8.08
CA ASP A 155 -49.03 85.46 8.76
C ASP A 155 -50.29 85.19 7.86
N ILE A 156 -51.28 84.44 8.39
CA ILE A 156 -52.75 84.48 8.12
C ILE A 156 -53.34 84.36 6.67
N GLY A 157 -53.97 83.20 6.39
CA GLY A 157 -55.44 83.02 6.49
C GLY A 157 -56.43 83.46 5.36
N THR A 158 -57.03 82.47 4.67
CA THR A 158 -58.42 82.47 4.08
C THR A 158 -58.72 83.39 2.87
N PRO A 159 -59.83 83.20 2.10
CA PRO A 159 -60.25 81.96 1.42
C PRO A 159 -60.71 82.20 -0.05
N ASP A 160 -60.13 81.51 -1.05
CA ASP A 160 -60.68 81.53 -2.43
C ASP A 160 -60.32 80.25 -3.23
N ALA A 161 -61.00 79.14 -2.94
CA ALA A 161 -60.49 77.79 -3.20
C ALA A 161 -60.27 77.39 -4.68
N LYS A 162 -60.71 78.16 -5.68
CA LYS A 162 -60.53 77.81 -7.11
C LYS A 162 -59.43 78.64 -7.78
N LEU A 163 -59.44 79.96 -7.61
CA LEU A 163 -58.29 80.79 -7.97
C LEU A 163 -57.08 80.42 -7.12
N ARG A 164 -57.26 79.99 -5.86
CA ARG A 164 -56.20 79.38 -5.05
C ARG A 164 -55.76 78.01 -5.51
N ASP A 165 -56.60 77.13 -6.06
CA ASP A 165 -56.06 75.85 -6.57
C ASP A 165 -55.15 76.09 -7.79
N GLU A 166 -55.49 77.04 -8.66
CA GLU A 166 -54.66 77.40 -9.82
C GLU A 166 -53.42 78.24 -9.43
N THR A 167 -53.55 79.19 -8.49
CA THR A 167 -52.40 79.93 -7.95
C THR A 167 -51.54 79.12 -6.98
N LEU A 168 -52.07 78.15 -6.22
CA LEU A 168 -51.25 77.18 -5.49
C LEU A 168 -50.62 76.16 -6.44
N LYS A 169 -51.26 75.73 -7.53
CA LYS A 169 -50.60 74.88 -8.52
C LYS A 169 -49.45 75.61 -9.20
N THR A 170 -49.66 76.86 -9.64
CA THR A 170 -48.56 77.65 -10.22
C THR A 170 -47.52 78.03 -9.16
N SER A 171 -47.90 78.42 -7.94
CA SER A 171 -46.96 78.70 -6.84
C SER A 171 -46.18 77.45 -6.42
N TRP A 172 -46.81 76.28 -6.31
CA TRP A 172 -46.13 75.01 -6.05
C TRP A 172 -45.22 74.60 -7.21
N LEU A 173 -45.63 74.83 -8.47
CA LEU A 173 -44.78 74.57 -9.63
C LEU A 173 -43.60 75.55 -9.70
N ILE A 174 -43.78 76.80 -9.27
CA ILE A 174 -42.74 77.82 -9.13
C ILE A 174 -41.80 77.44 -7.97
N SER A 175 -42.30 77.12 -6.78
CA SER A 175 -41.51 76.67 -5.64
C SER A 175 -40.79 75.35 -5.89
N ALA A 176 -41.38 74.42 -6.66
CA ALA A 176 -40.72 73.19 -7.08
C ALA A 176 -39.59 73.49 -8.08
N LYS A 177 -39.84 74.34 -9.09
CA LYS A 177 -38.80 74.83 -10.00
C LYS A 177 -37.71 75.61 -9.28
N GLU A 178 -38.06 76.41 -8.28
CA GLU A 178 -37.11 77.19 -7.48
C GLU A 178 -36.31 76.28 -6.54
N ALA A 179 -36.93 75.27 -5.93
CA ALA A 179 -36.22 74.25 -5.16
C ALA A 179 -35.27 73.43 -6.03
N ASP A 180 -35.67 73.06 -7.24
CA ASP A 180 -34.79 72.36 -8.19
C ASP A 180 -33.69 73.28 -8.74
N LEU A 181 -33.97 74.57 -8.98
CA LEU A 181 -32.96 75.56 -9.35
C LEU A 181 -31.98 75.82 -8.20
N ARG A 182 -32.45 75.84 -6.95
CA ARG A 182 -31.59 75.91 -5.75
C ARG A 182 -30.71 74.67 -5.64
N LYS A 183 -31.25 73.45 -5.77
CA LYS A 183 -30.45 72.20 -5.81
C LYS A 183 -29.43 72.21 -6.95
N GLN A 184 -29.79 72.69 -8.14
CA GLN A 184 -28.86 72.84 -9.26
C GLN A 184 -27.76 73.86 -8.94
N THR A 185 -28.11 75.00 -8.33
CA THR A 185 -27.16 76.05 -7.92
C THR A 185 -26.22 75.56 -6.80
N GLU A 186 -26.73 74.83 -5.80
CA GLU A 186 -25.94 74.20 -4.75
C GLU A 186 -25.00 73.13 -5.31
N ARG A 187 -25.48 72.32 -6.26
CA ARG A 187 -24.65 71.34 -6.97
C ARG A 187 -23.57 72.01 -7.82
N LEU A 188 -23.88 73.13 -8.48
CA LEU A 188 -22.92 73.92 -9.26
C LEU A 188 -21.85 74.52 -8.34
N LYS A 189 -22.24 75.16 -7.22
CA LYS A 189 -21.32 75.62 -6.17
C LYS A 189 -20.46 74.50 -5.62
N ALA A 190 -21.02 73.31 -5.35
CA ALA A 190 -20.25 72.16 -4.87
C ALA A 190 -19.23 71.66 -5.90
N TYR A 191 -19.54 71.75 -7.21
CA TYR A 191 -18.57 71.48 -8.27
C TYR A 191 -17.52 72.60 -8.39
N GLU A 192 -17.88 73.87 -8.25
CA GLU A 192 -16.95 75.01 -8.22
C GLU A 192 -15.99 74.91 -7.04
N ASP A 193 -16.48 74.62 -5.83
CA ASP A 193 -15.69 74.39 -4.63
C ASP A 193 -14.79 73.16 -4.77
N GLY A 194 -15.31 72.08 -5.36
CA GLY A 194 -14.55 70.86 -5.69
C GLY A 194 -13.40 71.16 -6.65
N LEU A 195 -13.67 71.83 -7.77
CA LEU A 195 -12.68 72.25 -8.75
C LEU A 195 -11.69 73.26 -8.18
N ALA A 196 -12.12 74.21 -7.36
CA ALA A 196 -11.24 75.17 -6.68
C ALA A 196 -10.31 74.46 -5.68
N LYS A 197 -10.81 73.45 -4.96
CA LYS A 197 -10.02 72.61 -4.04
C LYS A 197 -9.04 71.70 -4.78
N ILE A 198 -9.41 71.16 -5.93
CA ILE A 198 -8.50 70.41 -6.82
C ILE A 198 -7.43 71.36 -7.36
N ARG A 199 -7.80 72.49 -7.97
CA ARG A 199 -6.91 73.54 -8.48
C ARG A 199 -5.89 74.02 -7.42
N LYS A 200 -6.34 74.20 -6.18
CA LYS A 200 -5.48 74.57 -5.03
C LYS A 200 -4.48 73.47 -4.64
N LYS A 201 -4.80 72.20 -4.89
CA LYS A 201 -3.93 71.05 -4.59
C LYS A 201 -3.02 70.65 -5.76
N THR A 202 -3.46 70.80 -7.00
CA THR A 202 -2.70 70.41 -8.21
C THR A 202 -1.86 71.55 -8.76
N GLY A 203 -2.16 72.80 -8.42
CA GLY A 203 -1.40 73.98 -8.88
C GLY A 203 -1.63 74.38 -10.34
N ILE A 204 -2.36 73.56 -11.11
CA ILE A 204 -2.68 73.79 -12.52
C ILE A 204 -3.56 75.04 -12.64
N LYS A 205 -3.13 76.02 -13.45
CA LYS A 205 -3.83 77.32 -13.58
C LYS A 205 -4.81 77.34 -14.75
N ASP A 206 -4.57 76.55 -15.79
CA ASP A 206 -5.46 76.44 -16.94
C ASP A 206 -6.58 75.41 -16.71
N ILE A 207 -7.76 75.72 -17.23
CA ILE A 207 -8.96 74.87 -17.10
C ILE A 207 -8.89 73.69 -18.10
N GLY A 208 -8.30 73.90 -19.29
CA GLY A 208 -8.11 72.85 -20.29
C GLY A 208 -7.11 71.78 -19.82
N GLU A 209 -5.97 72.20 -19.28
CA GLU A 209 -4.99 71.31 -18.64
C GLU A 209 -5.61 70.51 -17.49
N LEU A 210 -6.41 71.15 -16.62
CA LEU A 210 -7.07 70.46 -15.52
C LEU A 210 -8.12 69.44 -16.01
N ALA A 211 -8.90 69.78 -17.03
CA ALA A 211 -9.86 68.86 -17.64
C ALA A 211 -9.15 67.64 -18.25
N ASN A 212 -8.08 67.84 -19.02
CA ASN A 212 -7.29 66.76 -19.61
C ASN A 212 -6.63 65.87 -18.54
N ALA A 213 -6.11 66.45 -17.46
CA ALA A 213 -5.55 65.71 -16.33
C ALA A 213 -6.61 64.86 -15.60
N LEU A 214 -7.84 65.39 -15.44
CA LEU A 214 -8.96 64.66 -14.86
C LEU A 214 -9.44 63.52 -15.78
N MET A 215 -9.58 63.75 -17.09
CA MET A 215 -9.91 62.68 -18.05
C MET A 215 -8.85 61.57 -18.02
N SER A 216 -7.56 61.90 -18.04
CA SER A 216 -6.50 60.88 -17.95
C SER A 216 -6.51 60.12 -16.62
N ALA A 217 -6.89 60.77 -15.52
CA ALA A 217 -7.08 60.11 -14.23
C ALA A 217 -8.34 59.21 -14.21
N GLU A 218 -9.41 59.62 -14.89
CA GLU A 218 -10.64 58.84 -15.05
C GLU A 218 -10.42 57.61 -15.93
N GLU A 219 -9.70 57.73 -17.05
CA GLU A 219 -9.26 56.60 -17.89
C GLU A 219 -8.40 55.60 -17.11
N LYS A 220 -7.45 56.08 -16.30
CA LYS A 220 -6.63 55.23 -15.42
C LYS A 220 -7.49 54.54 -14.36
N ASN A 221 -8.43 55.26 -13.73
CA ASN A 221 -9.36 54.67 -12.78
C ASN A 221 -10.25 53.61 -13.44
N PHE A 222 -10.73 53.83 -14.66
CA PHE A 222 -11.51 52.86 -15.42
C PHE A 222 -10.70 51.60 -15.76
N SER A 223 -9.45 51.77 -16.20
CA SER A 223 -8.52 50.65 -16.43
C SER A 223 -8.22 49.86 -15.15
N LEU A 224 -8.00 50.54 -14.02
CA LEU A 224 -7.84 49.90 -12.71
C LEU A 224 -9.11 49.15 -12.27
N PHE A 225 -10.30 49.72 -12.51
CA PHE A 225 -11.56 49.07 -12.17
C PHE A 225 -11.80 47.80 -12.98
N ASN A 226 -11.45 47.80 -14.27
CA ASN A 226 -11.49 46.60 -15.10
C ASN A 226 -10.51 45.54 -14.61
N MET A 227 -9.25 45.92 -14.31
CA MET A 227 -8.26 44.97 -13.79
C MET A 227 -8.64 44.42 -12.40
N ILE A 228 -9.28 45.22 -11.53
CA ILE A 228 -9.82 44.74 -10.26
C ILE A 228 -10.95 43.72 -10.50
N ASN A 229 -11.84 43.97 -11.46
CA ASN A 229 -12.90 43.02 -11.81
C ASN A 229 -12.33 41.72 -12.40
N GLU A 230 -11.34 41.80 -13.29
CA GLU A 230 -10.65 40.64 -13.85
C GLU A 230 -9.98 39.80 -12.74
N LEU A 231 -9.21 40.44 -11.85
CA LEU A 231 -8.57 39.78 -10.71
C LEU A 231 -9.58 39.15 -9.74
N ASN A 232 -10.74 39.79 -9.51
CA ASN A 232 -11.81 39.20 -8.69
C ASN A 232 -12.40 37.95 -9.38
N THR A 233 -12.63 37.98 -10.70
CA THR A 233 -13.11 36.79 -11.43
C THR A 233 -12.09 35.66 -11.48
N GLU A 234 -10.79 35.98 -11.55
CA GLU A 234 -9.71 34.99 -11.45
C GLU A 234 -9.63 34.39 -10.03
N MET A 235 -9.80 35.21 -8.99
CA MET A 235 -9.86 34.76 -7.60
C MET A 235 -11.01 33.79 -7.36
N GLU A 236 -12.24 34.12 -7.81
CA GLU A 236 -13.39 33.22 -7.72
C GLU A 236 -13.14 31.89 -8.46
N ALA A 237 -12.51 31.93 -9.65
CA ALA A 237 -12.19 30.73 -10.41
C ALA A 237 -11.17 29.82 -9.69
N VAL A 238 -10.12 30.41 -9.11
CA VAL A 238 -9.09 29.68 -8.34
C VAL A 238 -9.67 29.12 -7.04
N GLU A 239 -10.56 29.84 -6.35
CA GLU A 239 -11.26 29.32 -5.17
C GLU A 239 -12.15 28.12 -5.51
N ILE A 240 -12.87 28.14 -6.63
CA ILE A 240 -13.66 27.00 -7.11
C ILE A 240 -12.75 25.79 -7.42
N GLU A 241 -11.61 26.00 -8.07
CA GLU A 241 -10.66 24.93 -8.37
C GLU A 241 -10.03 24.33 -7.10
N ASN A 242 -9.65 25.18 -6.14
CA ASN A 242 -9.08 24.76 -4.87
C ASN A 242 -10.09 23.94 -4.04
N ASN A 243 -11.34 24.39 -3.96
CA ASN A 243 -12.42 23.62 -3.32
C ASN A 243 -12.63 22.24 -4.00
N ARG A 244 -12.60 22.20 -5.34
CA ARG A 244 -12.68 20.93 -6.09
C ARG A 244 -11.51 19.99 -5.79
N PHE A 245 -10.28 20.50 -5.67
CA PHE A 245 -9.14 19.67 -5.28
C PHE A 245 -9.27 19.17 -3.84
N GLN A 246 -9.77 20.01 -2.93
CA GLN A 246 -10.00 19.60 -1.54
C GLN A 246 -11.06 18.49 -1.44
N ASP A 247 -12.16 18.57 -2.20
CA ASP A 247 -13.17 17.52 -2.30
C ASP A 247 -12.57 16.22 -2.86
N MET A 248 -11.74 16.29 -3.91
CA MET A 248 -11.03 15.12 -4.46
C MET A 248 -10.06 14.50 -3.44
N ILE A 249 -9.35 15.31 -2.64
CA ILE A 249 -8.46 14.81 -1.58
C ILE A 249 -9.28 14.07 -0.51
N VAL A 250 -10.42 14.64 -0.09
CA VAL A 250 -11.33 14.01 0.88
C VAL A 250 -11.94 12.73 0.32
N GLU A 251 -12.29 12.68 -0.97
CA GLU A 251 -12.76 11.46 -1.63
C GLU A 251 -11.66 10.39 -1.68
N CYS A 252 -10.43 10.73 -2.08
CA CYS A 252 -9.30 9.80 -2.07
C CYS A 252 -8.94 9.28 -0.67
N GLN A 253 -9.12 10.09 0.38
CA GLN A 253 -8.88 9.69 1.78
C GLN A 253 -10.05 8.88 2.36
N GLY A 254 -11.29 9.19 1.99
CA GLY A 254 -12.50 8.57 2.55
C GLY A 254 -13.02 7.33 1.80
N SER A 255 -12.69 7.15 0.53
CA SER A 255 -13.33 6.17 -0.35
C SER A 255 -12.69 4.78 -0.28
N GLY A 256 -12.97 4.05 0.82
CA GLY A 256 -12.86 2.57 0.95
C GLY A 256 -11.47 1.93 0.88
N SER A 257 -10.48 2.61 0.30
CA SER A 257 -9.13 2.12 0.05
C SER A 257 -8.41 1.78 1.35
N ASP A 258 -8.43 2.66 2.35
CA ASP A 258 -7.73 2.42 3.62
C ASP A 258 -8.39 1.32 4.47
N ILE A 259 -9.71 1.15 4.43
CA ILE A 259 -10.39 0.05 5.14
C ILE A 259 -10.03 -1.30 4.49
N ASN A 260 -10.06 -1.37 3.16
CA ASN A 260 -9.67 -2.58 2.43
C ASN A 260 -8.17 -2.87 2.59
N ARG A 261 -7.32 -1.84 2.56
CA ARG A 261 -5.87 -1.95 2.77
C ARG A 261 -5.53 -2.39 4.20
N ALA A 262 -6.23 -1.86 5.21
CA ALA A 262 -6.09 -2.31 6.60
C ALA A 262 -6.53 -3.77 6.77
N ARG A 263 -7.65 -4.18 6.16
CA ARG A 263 -8.13 -5.58 6.17
C ARG A 263 -7.16 -6.53 5.48
N ILE A 264 -6.64 -6.18 4.31
CA ILE A 264 -5.63 -6.98 3.59
C ILE A 264 -4.36 -7.09 4.41
N LYS A 265 -3.89 -5.98 5.00
CA LYS A 265 -2.72 -5.96 5.88
C LYS A 265 -2.90 -6.92 7.07
N ALA A 266 -4.02 -6.83 7.79
CA ALA A 266 -4.31 -7.70 8.93
C ALA A 266 -4.36 -9.18 8.55
N SER A 267 -4.95 -9.52 7.39
CA SER A 267 -4.99 -10.89 6.88
C SER A 267 -3.60 -11.42 6.51
N LEU A 268 -2.73 -10.59 5.94
CA LEU A 268 -1.34 -10.96 5.65
C LEU A 268 -0.51 -11.13 6.93
N GLU A 269 -0.70 -10.27 7.94
CA GLU A 269 -0.06 -10.39 9.25
C GLU A 269 -0.47 -11.72 9.94
N GLU A 270 -1.75 -12.09 9.90
CA GLU A 270 -2.25 -13.37 10.42
C GLU A 270 -1.67 -14.58 9.67
N GLN A 271 -1.57 -14.53 8.33
CA GLN A 271 -0.94 -15.59 7.54
C GLN A 271 0.55 -15.74 7.85
N ILE A 272 1.27 -14.63 8.03
CA ILE A 272 2.68 -14.62 8.41
C ILE A 272 2.85 -15.29 9.78
N ASP A 273 2.03 -14.96 10.77
CA ASP A 273 2.17 -15.53 12.12
C ASP A 273 1.76 -17.01 12.16
N LYS A 274 0.72 -17.44 11.42
CA LYS A 274 0.42 -18.86 11.22
C LYS A 274 1.58 -19.62 10.55
N SER A 275 2.28 -18.98 9.60
CA SER A 275 3.45 -19.57 8.94
C SER A 275 4.65 -19.69 9.90
N LYS A 276 4.93 -18.65 10.69
CA LYS A 276 5.97 -18.67 11.75
C LYS A 276 5.73 -19.76 12.78
N GLN A 277 4.48 -19.93 13.25
CA GLN A 277 4.13 -20.98 14.21
C GLN A 277 4.39 -22.38 13.63
N LYS A 278 4.03 -22.61 12.36
CA LYS A 278 4.33 -23.88 11.67
C LYS A 278 5.84 -24.10 11.52
N ALA A 279 6.60 -23.06 11.15
CA ALA A 279 8.06 -23.14 11.04
C ALA A 279 8.71 -23.51 12.37
N ALA A 280 8.38 -22.80 13.45
CA ALA A 280 8.90 -23.07 14.80
C ALA A 280 8.56 -24.48 15.30
N HIS A 281 7.34 -24.98 15.00
CA HIS A 281 6.95 -26.36 15.31
C HIS A 281 7.80 -27.40 14.55
N PHE A 282 8.07 -27.19 13.26
CA PHE A 282 8.93 -28.11 12.51
C PHE A 282 10.41 -28.03 12.94
N GLU A 283 10.90 -26.84 13.28
CA GLU A 283 12.25 -26.63 13.82
C GLU A 283 12.43 -27.34 15.17
N GLY A 284 11.44 -27.26 16.06
CA GLY A 284 11.40 -28.04 17.30
C GLY A 284 11.46 -29.55 17.05
N ARG A 285 10.62 -30.08 16.15
CA ARG A 285 10.63 -31.50 15.78
C ARG A 285 11.95 -31.97 15.16
N VAL A 286 12.62 -31.11 14.39
CA VAL A 286 13.96 -31.42 13.84
C VAL A 286 14.99 -31.48 14.97
N SER A 287 14.97 -30.53 15.91
CA SER A 287 15.84 -30.52 17.09
C SER A 287 15.66 -31.77 17.96
N GLU A 288 14.42 -32.17 18.24
CA GLU A 288 14.10 -33.42 18.95
C GLU A 288 14.65 -34.66 18.22
N SER A 289 14.45 -34.74 16.90
CA SER A 289 14.93 -35.86 16.09
C SER A 289 16.46 -35.92 16.01
N MET A 290 17.14 -34.77 15.94
CA MET A 290 18.60 -34.69 16.00
C MET A 290 19.15 -35.19 17.34
N ALA A 291 18.51 -34.82 18.46
CA ALA A 291 18.90 -35.32 19.78
C ALA A 291 18.77 -36.86 19.91
N VAL A 292 17.74 -37.45 19.28
CA VAL A 292 17.60 -38.91 19.19
C VAL A 292 18.72 -39.52 18.33
N ILE A 293 19.03 -38.93 17.18
CA ILE A 293 20.12 -39.40 16.30
C ILE A 293 21.48 -39.37 17.03
N ASP A 294 21.78 -38.32 17.79
CA ASP A 294 23.06 -38.19 18.51
C ASP A 294 23.16 -39.15 19.71
N SER A 295 22.03 -39.46 20.35
CA SER A 295 21.94 -40.56 21.33
C SER A 295 22.25 -41.92 20.68
N ILE A 296 21.69 -42.18 19.48
CA ILE A 296 21.98 -43.39 18.70
C ILE A 296 23.45 -43.43 18.26
N LYS A 297 24.04 -42.31 17.81
CA LYS A 297 25.49 -42.22 17.51
C LYS A 297 26.34 -42.65 18.69
N THR A 298 26.05 -42.09 19.86
CA THR A 298 26.76 -42.37 21.10
C THR A 298 26.60 -43.85 21.51
N GLY A 299 25.39 -44.39 21.44
CA GLY A 299 25.09 -45.79 21.74
C GLY A 299 25.79 -46.77 20.79
N ALA A 300 25.69 -46.54 19.48
CA ALA A 300 26.35 -47.36 18.45
C ALA A 300 27.87 -47.34 18.62
N MET A 301 28.47 -46.17 18.85
CA MET A 301 29.90 -46.03 19.10
C MET A 301 30.36 -46.77 20.37
N ASN A 302 29.56 -46.72 21.44
CA ASN A 302 29.85 -47.46 22.68
C ASN A 302 29.78 -48.98 22.51
N ILE A 303 28.83 -49.48 21.72
CA ILE A 303 28.72 -50.92 21.40
C ILE A 303 29.89 -51.34 20.51
N PHE A 304 30.22 -50.55 19.50
CA PHE A 304 31.34 -50.80 18.58
C PHE A 304 32.67 -50.98 19.32
N HIS A 305 32.99 -50.13 20.30
CA HIS A 305 34.19 -50.29 21.14
C HIS A 305 34.19 -51.54 22.02
N LYS A 306 33.03 -52.12 22.36
CA LYS A 306 32.92 -53.29 23.25
C LYS A 306 33.02 -54.63 22.53
N ILE A 307 32.58 -54.72 21.27
CA ILE A 307 32.48 -55.99 20.53
C ILE A 307 33.78 -56.45 19.84
N GLY A 308 34.78 -55.57 19.76
CA GLY A 308 36.10 -55.87 19.19
C GLY A 308 36.12 -55.99 17.66
N TYR A 309 37.21 -55.52 17.05
CA TYR A 309 37.30 -55.29 15.61
C TYR A 309 38.02 -56.39 14.84
N ASN A 310 37.47 -56.74 13.66
CA ASN A 310 38.13 -57.60 12.67
C ASN A 310 38.29 -56.91 11.29
N ASP A 311 37.91 -55.64 11.14
CA ASP A 311 37.88 -54.90 9.86
C ASP A 311 38.60 -53.54 9.97
N GLU A 312 39.85 -53.49 9.53
CA GLU A 312 40.68 -52.27 9.54
C GLU A 312 40.16 -51.17 8.62
N VAL A 313 39.56 -51.54 7.48
CA VAL A 313 39.08 -50.58 6.47
C VAL A 313 37.94 -49.75 7.04
N LEU A 314 37.02 -50.40 7.77
CA LEU A 314 35.94 -49.72 8.48
C LEU A 314 36.47 -48.78 9.57
N LEU A 315 37.46 -49.24 10.34
CA LEU A 315 38.06 -48.45 11.42
C LEU A 315 38.75 -47.19 10.87
N GLN A 316 39.46 -47.31 9.74
CA GLN A 316 40.06 -46.18 9.05
C GLN A 316 39.00 -45.19 8.52
N GLN A 317 37.90 -45.70 7.95
CA GLN A 317 36.80 -44.87 7.45
C GLN A 317 36.07 -44.11 8.58
N LEU A 318 35.99 -44.72 9.77
CA LEU A 318 35.41 -44.11 10.96
C LEU A 318 36.35 -43.07 11.59
N ASN A 319 37.65 -43.35 11.66
CA ASN A 319 38.66 -42.42 12.15
C ASN A 319 38.82 -41.17 11.27
N SER A 320 38.56 -41.27 9.96
CA SER A 320 38.65 -40.14 9.04
C SER A 320 37.37 -39.28 8.97
N THR A 321 36.19 -39.89 9.15
CA THR A 321 34.90 -39.25 8.83
C THR A 321 33.97 -39.10 10.04
N GLY A 322 34.25 -39.82 11.13
CA GLY A 322 33.31 -39.98 12.25
C GLY A 322 32.06 -40.78 11.87
N LEU A 323 31.16 -40.93 12.86
CA LEU A 323 29.84 -41.51 12.67
C LEU A 323 28.86 -40.39 12.26
N THR A 324 28.34 -40.47 11.04
CA THR A 324 27.47 -39.48 10.39
C THR A 324 26.15 -40.13 10.00
N ASP A 325 25.09 -39.33 9.81
CA ASP A 325 23.74 -39.84 9.55
C ASP A 325 23.69 -40.71 8.27
N ILE A 326 24.54 -40.42 7.29
CA ILE A 326 24.67 -41.17 6.02
C ILE A 326 25.36 -42.53 6.24
N ASN A 327 26.39 -42.61 7.09
CA ASN A 327 27.12 -43.86 7.34
C ASN A 327 26.53 -44.71 8.48
N MET A 328 25.69 -44.10 9.32
CA MET A 328 24.99 -44.71 10.46
C MET A 328 24.36 -46.07 10.15
N LEU A 329 23.54 -46.15 9.10
CA LEU A 329 22.77 -47.37 8.79
C LEU A 329 23.69 -48.55 8.43
N LYS A 330 24.72 -48.26 7.62
CA LYS A 330 25.77 -49.24 7.26
C LYS A 330 26.55 -49.68 8.51
N PHE A 331 26.81 -48.74 9.42
CA PHE A 331 27.56 -49.00 10.64
C PHE A 331 26.79 -49.90 11.62
N LEU A 332 25.50 -49.63 11.84
CA LEU A 332 24.58 -50.47 12.62
C LEU A 332 24.49 -51.90 12.07
N GLY A 333 24.38 -52.08 10.75
CA GLY A 333 24.36 -53.41 10.14
C GLY A 333 25.65 -54.22 10.34
N ILE A 334 26.80 -53.55 10.48
CA ILE A 334 28.08 -54.23 10.78
C ILE A 334 28.14 -54.62 12.27
N ILE A 335 27.68 -53.74 13.17
CA ILE A 335 27.51 -54.04 14.60
C ILE A 335 26.58 -55.26 14.77
N GLU A 336 25.43 -55.27 14.09
CA GLU A 336 24.47 -56.37 14.11
C GLU A 336 25.10 -57.70 13.66
N LYS A 337 25.79 -57.70 12.50
CA LYS A 337 26.50 -58.88 12.00
C LYS A 337 27.50 -59.40 13.04
N ARG A 338 28.30 -58.51 13.64
CA ARG A 338 29.32 -58.88 14.63
C ARG A 338 28.73 -59.44 15.92
N ILE A 339 27.62 -58.86 16.40
CA ILE A 339 26.88 -59.41 17.53
C ILE A 339 26.33 -60.80 17.18
N GLY A 340 25.80 -61.00 15.96
CA GLY A 340 25.35 -62.29 15.46
C GLY A 340 26.46 -63.37 15.46
N GLU A 341 27.66 -63.03 15.00
CA GLU A 341 28.85 -63.90 15.07
C GLU A 341 29.18 -64.29 16.53
N ILE A 342 29.19 -63.33 17.45
CA ILE A 342 29.47 -63.57 18.87
C ILE A 342 28.41 -64.47 19.52
N VAL A 343 27.13 -64.24 19.22
CA VAL A 343 26.01 -65.07 19.73
C VAL A 343 26.08 -66.48 19.17
N GLN A 344 26.42 -66.67 17.88
CA GLN A 344 26.62 -67.99 17.30
C GLN A 344 27.79 -68.73 17.98
N MET A 345 28.94 -68.07 18.16
CA MET A 345 30.08 -68.68 18.88
C MET A 345 29.71 -69.04 20.31
N HIS A 346 29.02 -68.15 21.04
CA HIS A 346 28.53 -68.44 22.39
C HIS A 346 27.64 -69.69 22.39
N ASN A 347 26.65 -69.77 21.49
CA ASN A 347 25.72 -70.90 21.43
C ASN A 347 26.42 -72.23 21.07
N ILE A 348 27.45 -72.20 20.21
CA ILE A 348 28.27 -73.38 19.90
C ILE A 348 29.06 -73.83 21.13
N VAL A 349 29.73 -72.91 21.83
CA VAL A 349 30.48 -73.22 23.06
C VAL A 349 29.53 -73.73 24.16
N TYR A 350 28.36 -73.12 24.32
CA TYR A 350 27.37 -73.54 25.31
C TYR A 350 26.78 -74.92 24.99
N ALA A 351 26.52 -75.22 23.71
CA ALA A 351 26.07 -76.55 23.27
C ALA A 351 27.16 -77.62 23.44
N GLN A 352 28.44 -77.26 23.26
CA GLN A 352 29.57 -78.15 23.53
C GLN A 352 29.79 -78.39 25.03
N GLN A 353 29.46 -77.41 25.89
CA GLN A 353 29.51 -77.55 27.34
C GLN A 353 28.29 -78.30 27.90
N SER A 354 27.09 -78.10 27.35
CA SER A 354 25.87 -78.84 27.75
C SER A 354 25.83 -80.26 27.19
N GLY A 355 26.53 -80.55 26.09
CA GLY A 355 26.69 -81.89 25.50
C GLY A 355 27.41 -82.94 26.37
N LYS A 356 27.64 -82.66 27.66
CA LYS A 356 28.21 -83.59 28.65
C LYS A 356 27.33 -83.87 29.87
N LEU A 357 26.10 -83.36 29.95
CA LEU A 357 25.15 -83.72 31.00
C LEU A 357 23.76 -84.06 30.44
N ASP A 358 23.42 -85.34 30.60
CA ASP A 358 22.13 -86.02 30.49
C ASP A 358 21.21 -85.81 29.28
N ALA A 359 21.09 -86.89 28.50
CA ALA A 359 19.96 -87.16 27.63
C ALA A 359 18.83 -87.88 28.41
N THR A 360 18.00 -87.14 29.14
CA THR A 360 16.64 -87.60 29.52
C THR A 360 15.64 -86.43 29.61
N ALA A 361 14.35 -86.76 29.49
CA ALA A 361 13.16 -85.89 29.64
C ALA A 361 12.62 -85.18 28.38
N ALA A 362 11.98 -85.96 27.50
CA ALA A 362 10.81 -85.44 26.79
C ALA A 362 9.59 -85.46 27.72
N HIS A 363 8.91 -84.31 27.91
CA HIS A 363 7.44 -84.14 27.77
C HIS A 363 6.86 -82.90 28.49
N LYS A 364 5.99 -82.19 27.76
CA LYS A 364 4.75 -81.47 28.19
C LYS A 364 4.76 -80.57 29.45
N ALA A 365 4.47 -79.27 29.24
CA ALA A 365 3.41 -78.55 29.97
C ALA A 365 2.99 -77.23 29.27
N VAL A 366 1.66 -77.02 29.16
CA VAL A 366 0.91 -75.86 28.63
C VAL A 366 -0.53 -76.00 29.22
N PRO A 367 -1.37 -74.97 29.53
CA PRO A 367 -1.19 -73.52 29.78
C PRO A 367 -1.88 -73.04 31.10
N SER A 368 -2.26 -71.74 31.18
CA SER A 368 -3.21 -71.05 32.09
C SER A 368 -2.57 -70.38 33.32
N SER A 369 -2.45 -69.04 33.42
CA SER A 369 -3.46 -67.95 33.50
C SER A 369 -4.18 -67.84 34.84
N HIS A 370 -4.08 -66.68 35.52
CA HIS A 370 -5.19 -65.75 35.85
C HIS A 370 -4.73 -64.61 36.81
N HIS A 371 -4.83 -63.35 36.35
CA HIS A 371 -5.20 -62.10 37.07
C HIS A 371 -4.45 -61.68 38.38
N LYS A 372 -4.12 -60.40 38.69
CA LYS A 372 -4.65 -59.04 38.44
C LYS A 372 -3.49 -58.02 38.71
N LYS A 373 -3.46 -56.73 38.32
CA LYS A 373 -4.22 -55.83 37.40
C LYS A 373 -3.34 -54.55 37.19
N THR A 374 -3.93 -53.45 36.70
CA THR A 374 -3.41 -52.06 36.59
C THR A 374 -2.46 -51.78 35.42
N THR A 375 -2.61 -50.81 34.52
CA THR A 375 -3.67 -49.92 34.01
C THR A 375 -2.95 -49.07 32.93
N LEU A 376 -3.53 -48.92 31.73
CA LEU A 376 -3.24 -47.90 30.68
C LEU A 376 -1.80 -47.71 30.17
N LEU A 377 -1.52 -48.21 28.95
CA LEU A 377 -1.52 -47.40 27.71
C LEU A 377 -1.25 -48.32 26.52
N GLY A 378 -2.14 -48.32 25.52
CA GLY A 378 -2.09 -49.24 24.38
C GLY A 378 -1.24 -48.71 23.23
N GLY A 379 -0.38 -49.55 22.68
CA GLY A 379 0.14 -49.38 21.33
C GLY A 379 -0.86 -49.92 20.30
N HIS A 380 -0.87 -49.33 19.11
CA HIS A 380 -1.56 -49.85 17.94
C HIS A 380 -0.57 -50.10 16.80
N ASP A 381 -0.81 -51.16 16.04
CA ASP A 381 0.04 -51.63 14.95
C ASP A 381 0.19 -50.61 13.80
N LEU A 382 1.41 -50.49 13.28
CA LEU A 382 1.69 -49.67 12.10
C LEU A 382 1.48 -50.48 10.81
N HIS A 383 0.24 -50.52 10.34
CA HIS A 383 -0.08 -50.88 8.95
C HIS A 383 -0.17 -49.59 8.11
N PRO A 384 0.65 -49.40 7.07
CA PRO A 384 0.61 -48.19 6.25
C PRO A 384 -0.54 -48.27 5.22
N GLN A 385 -1.73 -47.79 5.61
CA GLN A 385 -2.77 -47.42 4.64
C GLN A 385 -2.42 -46.08 3.96
N PRO A 386 -2.73 -45.91 2.66
CA PRO A 386 -2.66 -44.60 2.01
C PRO A 386 -3.72 -43.66 2.61
N PRO A 387 -3.57 -42.32 2.47
CA PRO A 387 -4.46 -41.38 3.14
C PRO A 387 -5.88 -41.42 2.56
N ASP A 388 -6.85 -41.79 3.38
CA ASP A 388 -8.25 -41.46 3.11
C ASP A 388 -8.41 -39.93 3.21
N PHE A 389 -8.87 -39.32 2.12
CA PHE A 389 -9.48 -38.01 2.17
C PHE A 389 -10.84 -38.17 2.85
N MET A 390 -10.93 -37.76 4.11
CA MET A 390 -12.22 -37.49 4.74
C MET A 390 -12.56 -36.03 4.46
N ASP A 391 -13.56 -35.83 3.61
CA ASP A 391 -14.24 -34.55 3.45
C ASP A 391 -14.90 -34.19 4.79
N ASP A 392 -14.44 -33.10 5.41
CA ASP A 392 -15.09 -32.45 6.55
C ASP A 392 -15.68 -31.13 6.04
N ASP A 393 -16.62 -31.25 5.10
CA ASP A 393 -17.45 -30.14 4.60
C ASP A 393 -18.44 -29.73 5.71
N GLY A 394 -17.93 -28.93 6.65
CA GLY A 394 -18.74 -28.26 7.66
C GLY A 394 -19.50 -27.07 7.07
N ASP A 395 -20.68 -27.34 6.52
CA ASP A 395 -21.79 -26.40 6.23
C ASP A 395 -21.39 -24.92 6.00
N ASP A 396 -20.75 -24.62 4.87
CA ASP A 396 -20.86 -23.27 4.28
C ASP A 396 -22.16 -23.26 3.45
N PRO A 397 -23.17 -22.42 3.77
CA PRO A 397 -24.36 -22.36 2.94
C PRO A 397 -23.96 -21.79 1.58
N GLU A 398 -23.97 -22.64 0.55
CA GLU A 398 -23.93 -22.23 -0.85
C GLU A 398 -25.14 -21.30 -1.14
N GLU A 399 -25.00 -20.00 -0.85
CA GLU A 399 -25.67 -18.96 -1.61
C GLU A 399 -25.07 -19.00 -3.01
N ASP A 400 -25.61 -19.93 -3.79
CA ASP A 400 -25.55 -20.07 -5.23
C ASP A 400 -25.62 -18.64 -5.82
N VAL A 401 -24.47 -18.06 -6.20
CA VAL A 401 -24.36 -16.69 -6.74
C VAL A 401 -24.88 -16.70 -8.16
N LYS A 402 -26.20 -16.91 -8.26
CA LYS A 402 -26.96 -16.93 -9.49
C LYS A 402 -26.82 -15.54 -10.10
N PRO A 403 -26.28 -15.41 -11.33
CA PRO A 403 -26.00 -14.11 -11.91
C PRO A 403 -27.31 -13.33 -12.04
N CYS A 404 -27.44 -12.29 -11.20
CA CYS A 404 -28.66 -11.51 -11.11
C CYS A 404 -28.90 -10.79 -12.43
N THR A 405 -30.13 -10.85 -12.93
CA THR A 405 -30.51 -10.14 -14.14
C THR A 405 -30.44 -8.63 -13.93
N ILE A 406 -30.22 -7.87 -15.00
CA ILE A 406 -30.07 -6.41 -14.95
C ILE A 406 -31.33 -5.76 -14.32
N ALA A 407 -32.51 -6.36 -14.49
CA ALA A 407 -33.75 -5.93 -13.86
C ALA A 407 -33.71 -6.01 -12.33
N GLU A 408 -33.22 -7.12 -11.76
CA GLU A 408 -33.11 -7.31 -10.30
C GLU A 408 -32.09 -6.34 -9.67
N ILE A 409 -31.02 -6.00 -10.39
CA ILE A 409 -30.04 -4.99 -9.97
C ILE A 409 -30.66 -3.58 -9.97
N GLN A 410 -31.45 -3.25 -11.00
CA GLN A 410 -32.17 -1.98 -11.08
C GLN A 410 -33.24 -1.86 -9.98
N GLU A 411 -33.98 -2.94 -9.68
CA GLU A 411 -34.98 -2.97 -8.61
C GLU A 411 -34.34 -2.83 -7.21
N ARG A 412 -33.26 -3.57 -6.93
CA ARG A 412 -32.49 -3.41 -5.68
C ARG A 412 -31.93 -2.00 -5.52
N THR A 413 -31.49 -1.37 -6.61
CA THR A 413 -30.97 0.00 -6.60
C THR A 413 -32.08 1.03 -6.38
N ALA A 414 -33.25 0.88 -7.03
CA ALA A 414 -34.42 1.72 -6.80
C ALA A 414 -34.91 1.63 -5.35
N ALA A 415 -34.96 0.41 -4.77
CA ALA A 415 -35.31 0.20 -3.37
C ALA A 415 -34.30 0.85 -2.40
N ALA A 416 -33.00 0.79 -2.71
CA ALA A 416 -31.96 1.45 -1.91
C ALA A 416 -32.05 2.99 -1.95
N ILE A 417 -32.39 3.56 -3.12
CA ILE A 417 -32.62 4.99 -3.31
C ILE A 417 -33.86 5.44 -2.53
N GLY A 418 -34.96 4.68 -2.59
CA GLY A 418 -36.17 4.93 -1.79
C GLY A 418 -35.88 5.01 -0.29
N ARG A 419 -35.20 3.99 0.27
CA ARG A 419 -34.82 3.95 1.69
C ARG A 419 -33.91 5.12 2.10
N ARG A 420 -33.01 5.58 1.21
CA ARG A 420 -32.21 6.80 1.45
C ARG A 420 -33.06 8.06 1.50
N LYS A 421 -34.07 8.17 0.62
CA LYS A 421 -34.99 9.32 0.56
C LYS A 421 -35.88 9.42 1.81
N ASP A 422 -36.41 8.29 2.28
CA ASP A 422 -37.21 8.23 3.52
C ASP A 422 -36.36 8.55 4.77
N LYS A 423 -35.12 8.05 4.82
CA LYS A 423 -34.18 8.34 5.92
C LYS A 423 -33.76 9.81 5.94
N ALA A 424 -33.69 10.47 4.78
CA ALA A 424 -33.48 11.91 4.67
C ALA A 424 -34.74 12.72 5.08
N ALA A 425 -35.94 12.30 4.68
CA ALA A 425 -37.19 12.94 5.07
C ALA A 425 -37.41 12.88 6.59
N LYS A 426 -37.19 11.71 7.21
CA LYS A 426 -37.34 11.51 8.66
C LYS A 426 -36.34 12.30 9.50
N LYS A 427 -35.22 12.75 8.91
CA LYS A 427 -34.21 13.63 9.54
C LYS A 427 -34.48 15.14 9.32
N ARG A 428 -35.62 15.52 8.73
CA ARG A 428 -36.07 16.92 8.57
C ARG A 428 -37.37 17.23 9.34
N VAL A 429 -37.88 16.26 10.10
CA VAL A 429 -39.14 16.33 10.88
C VAL A 429 -38.88 16.05 12.38
N SER A 430 -37.62 15.81 12.75
CA SER A 430 -37.07 15.91 14.10
C SER A 430 -35.94 16.93 14.07
#